data_AF-A0A661H6W9-F1
#
_entry.id   AF-A0A661H6W9-F1
#
_cell.length_a   1.000
_cell.length_b   1.000
_cell.length_c   1.000
_cell.angle_alpha   90.00
_cell.angle_beta   90.00
_cell.angle_gamma   90.00
#
_symmetry.space_group_name_H-M   'P 1'
#
loop_
_entity.id
_entity.type
_entity.pdbx_description
1 polymer ?
#
loop_
_entity_poly.entity_id
_entity_poly.type
_entity_poly.pdbx_seq_one_letter_code
_entity_poly.pdbx_strand_id
1 'polypeptide(L)' 'ASSINIMQDRITRSRMAGDPPEVVLSPQLSELGLLEFDQGVMAINEGRACVQRMLPALEQLAVS' A
#
# COMPACT_ATOMS: atom_id res chain seq x y z
N ALA A 1 -6.00 12.76 -14.73
CA ALA A 1 -5.60 11.89 -13.60
C ALA A 1 -6.24 12.27 -12.26
N SER A 2 -6.52 13.55 -11.98
CA SER A 2 -7.03 14.00 -10.67
C SER A 2 -8.32 13.32 -10.20
N SER A 3 -9.30 13.10 -11.08
CA SER A 3 -10.57 12.43 -10.71
C SER A 3 -10.36 10.99 -10.26
N ILE A 4 -9.40 10.27 -10.85
CA ILE A 4 -9.09 8.88 -10.43
C ILE A 4 -8.46 8.89 -9.04
N ASN A 5 -7.51 9.80 -8.78
CA ASN A 5 -6.89 9.94 -7.46
C ASN A 5 -7.94 10.26 -6.37
N ILE A 6 -8.86 11.20 -6.65
CA ILE A 6 -9.95 11.55 -5.71
C ILE A 6 -10.83 10.34 -5.41
N MET A 7 -11.18 9.55 -6.44
CA MET A 7 -12.00 8.36 -6.27
C MET A 7 -11.25 7.29 -5.47
N GLN A 8 -9.95 7.09 -5.72
CA GLN A 8 -9.12 6.16 -4.96
C GLN A 8 -9.03 6.57 -3.49
N ASP A 9 -8.74 7.84 -3.20
CA ASP A 9 -8.66 8.36 -1.82
C ASP A 9 -9.97 8.15 -1.06
N ARG A 10 -11.09 8.41 -1.72
CA ARG A 10 -12.42 8.21 -1.12
C ARG A 10 -12.71 6.74 -0.83
N ILE A 11 -12.38 5.83 -1.74
CA ILE A 11 -12.56 4.38 -1.54
C ILE A 11 -11.68 3.90 -0.39
N THR A 12 -10.40 4.28 -0.39
CA THR A 12 -9.45 3.91 0.68
C THR A 12 -9.94 4.40 2.03
N ARG A 13 -10.31 5.67 2.15
CA ARG A 13 -10.82 6.25 3.41
C ARG A 13 -12.10 5.55 3.89
N SER A 14 -13.02 5.27 2.96
CA SER A 14 -14.28 4.57 3.29
C SER A 14 -14.03 3.17 3.84
N ARG A 15 -13.03 2.45 3.31
CA ARG A 15 -12.66 1.11 3.81
C ARG A 15 -12.02 1.18 5.18
N MET A 16 -11.04 2.06 5.37
CA MET A 16 -10.34 2.22 6.65
C MET A 16 -11.27 2.66 7.80
N ALA A 17 -12.33 3.42 7.50
CA ALA A 17 -13.29 3.84 8.52
C ALA A 17 -14.29 2.73 8.92
N GLY A 18 -14.55 1.76 8.03
CA GLY A 18 -15.50 0.67 8.29
C GLY A 18 -14.87 -0.52 9.00
N ASP A 19 -13.70 -0.94 8.51
CA ASP A 19 -12.94 -2.08 9.04
C ASP A 19 -11.44 -1.74 8.97
N PRO A 20 -10.90 -1.06 10.00
CA PRO A 20 -9.52 -0.64 10.01
C PRO A 20 -8.59 -1.86 10.14
N PRO A 21 -7.51 -1.95 9.35
CA PRO A 21 -6.57 -3.06 9.44
C PRO A 21 -5.74 -2.98 10.73
N GLU A 22 -5.30 -4.14 11.25
CA GLU A 22 -4.39 -4.19 12.40
C GLU A 22 -3.02 -3.59 12.06
N VAL A 23 -2.56 -3.79 10.82
CA VAL A 23 -1.30 -3.23 10.29
C VAL A 23 -1.53 -2.64 8.90
N VAL A 24 -0.98 -1.44 8.69
CA VAL A 24 -0.95 -0.77 7.38
C VAL A 24 0.46 -0.88 6.80
N LEU A 25 0.56 -1.42 5.59
CA LEU A 25 1.77 -1.39 4.78
C LEU A 25 1.69 -0.22 3.80
N SER A 26 2.69 0.65 3.79
CA SER A 26 2.77 1.81 2.88
C SER A 26 4.06 1.74 2.05
N PRO A 27 4.01 1.15 0.84
CA PRO A 27 5.15 1.12 -0.08
C PRO A 27 5.49 2.53 -0.60
N GLN A 28 6.77 2.83 -0.75
CA GLN A 28 7.31 4.11 -1.20
C GLN A 28 7.33 4.17 -2.73
N LEU A 29 6.19 4.52 -3.33
CA LEU A 29 6.01 4.56 -4.79
C LEU A 29 5.96 5.99 -5.36
N SER A 30 6.57 6.96 -4.69
CA SER A 30 6.53 8.38 -5.08
C SER A 30 7.03 8.65 -6.51
N GLU A 31 7.84 7.74 -7.06
CA GLU A 31 8.40 7.82 -8.42
C GLU A 31 7.54 7.13 -9.49
N LEU A 32 6.44 6.45 -9.11
CA LEU A 32 5.56 5.75 -10.04
C LEU A 32 4.23 6.47 -10.23
N GLY A 33 3.91 6.76 -11.49
CA GLY A 33 2.60 7.21 -11.92
C GLY A 33 1.56 6.08 -11.93
N LEU A 34 0.30 6.43 -11.65
CA LEU A 34 -0.81 5.47 -11.58
C LEU A 34 -1.03 4.67 -12.88
N LEU A 35 -0.62 5.21 -14.04
CA LEU A 35 -0.82 4.61 -15.36
C LEU A 35 0.48 4.15 -16.03
N GLU A 36 1.58 4.04 -15.27
CA GLU A 36 2.89 3.59 -15.77
C GLU A 36 3.01 2.06 -15.70
N PHE A 37 2.34 1.39 -16.64
CA PHE A 37 2.22 -0.07 -16.66
C PHE A 37 3.51 -0.81 -17.03
N ASP A 38 4.50 -0.11 -17.56
CA ASP A 38 5.83 -0.62 -17.91
C ASP A 38 6.77 -0.75 -16.70
N GLN A 39 6.48 -0.04 -15.61
CA GLN A 39 7.32 -0.01 -14.39
C GLN A 39 6.93 -1.06 -13.33
N GLY A 40 6.14 -2.08 -13.70
CA GLY A 40 5.60 -3.06 -12.75
C GLY A 40 6.67 -3.77 -11.89
N VAL A 41 7.87 -3.98 -12.43
CA VAL A 41 9.00 -4.58 -11.69
C VAL A 41 9.41 -3.72 -10.49
N MET A 42 9.40 -2.39 -10.63
CA MET A 42 9.73 -1.47 -9.54
C MET A 42 8.71 -1.60 -8.40
N ALA A 43 7.42 -1.58 -8.73
CA ALA A 43 6.35 -1.73 -7.75
C ALA A 43 6.42 -3.06 -7.00
N ILE A 44 6.73 -4.17 -7.69
CA ILE A 44 6.88 -5.49 -7.07
C ILE A 44 8.05 -5.51 -6.08
N ASN A 45 9.20 -4.98 -6.49
CA ASN A 45 10.39 -4.94 -5.65
C ASN A 45 10.16 -4.09 -4.40
N GLU A 46 9.53 -2.94 -4.56
CA GLU A 46 9.19 -2.06 -3.44
C GLU A 46 8.13 -2.68 -2.52
N GLY A 47 7.18 -3.43 -3.05
CA GLY A 47 6.25 -4.24 -2.25
C GLY A 47 6.98 -5.25 -1.36
N ARG A 48 7.96 -5.98 -1.91
CA ARG A 48 8.80 -6.92 -1.13
C ARG A 48 9.60 -6.20 -0.05
N ALA A 49 10.23 -5.09 -0.40
CA ALA A 49 11.01 -4.29 0.55
C ALA A 49 10.13 -3.71 1.66
N CYS A 50 8.91 -3.27 1.34
CA CYS A 50 7.92 -2.79 2.31
C CYS A 50 7.56 -3.87 3.33
N VAL A 51 7.27 -5.09 2.86
CA VAL A 51 6.99 -6.23 3.75
C VAL A 51 8.20 -6.55 4.63
N GLN A 52 9.41 -6.57 4.08
CA GLN A 52 10.63 -6.81 4.85
C GLN A 52 10.84 -5.76 5.95
N ARG A 53 10.60 -4.48 5.65
CA ARG A 53 10.69 -3.40 6.67
C ARG A 53 9.66 -3.57 7.78
N MET A 54 8.51 -4.19 7.50
CA MET A 54 7.45 -4.40 8.48
C MET A 54 7.36 -5.79 9.08
N LEU A 55 8.34 -6.66 8.80
CA LEU A 55 8.38 -8.01 9.34
C LEU A 55 8.19 -8.05 10.87
N PRO A 56 8.82 -7.17 11.68
CA PRO A 56 8.62 -7.19 13.13
C PRO A 56 7.18 -6.93 13.57
N ALA A 57 6.46 -6.04 12.88
CA ALA A 57 5.05 -5.75 13.18
C ALA A 57 4.14 -6.90 12.75
N LEU A 58 4.43 -7.52 11.61
CA LEU A 58 3.68 -8.67 11.11
C LEU A 58 3.88 -9.92 11.98
N GLU A 59 5.09 -10.16 12.47
CA GLU A 59 5.39 -11.27 13.38
C GLU A 59 4.66 -11.13 14.73
N GLN A 60 4.51 -9.91 15.24
CA GLN A 60 3.74 -9.68 16.48
C GLN A 60 2.26 -10.05 16.32
N LEU A 61 1.66 -9.83 15.14
CA LEU A 61 0.28 -10.23 14.84
C LEU A 61 0.14 -11.74 14.60
N ALA A 62 1.15 -12.38 14.00
CA ALA A 62 1.07 -13.81 13.68
C ALA A 62 1.09 -14.71 14.94
N VAL A 63 1.50 -14.16 16.08
CA VAL A 63 1.64 -14.88 17.36
C VAL A 63 0.50 -14.54 18.35
N SER A 64 -0.36 -13.57 18.02
CA SER A 64 -1.56 -13.20 18.79
C SER A 64 -2.80 -13.98 18.37
#